data_AF-A0A2A4NE23-F1
#
_entry.id   AF-A0A2A4NE23-F1
#
_cell.length_a   1.000
_cell.length_b   1.000
_cell.length_c   1.000
_cell.angle_alpha   90.00
_cell.angle_beta   90.00
_cell.angle_gamma   90.00
#
_symmetry.space_group_name_H-M   'P 1'
#
loop_
_entity.id
_entity.type
_entity.pdbx_description
1 polymer ?
#
loop_
_entity_poly.entity_id
_entity_poly.type
_entity_poly.pdbx_seq_one_letter_code
_entity_poly.pdbx_strand_id
1 'polypeptide(L)'
;MTLIDESEWPEGWGSVDAETGALFAAQLLSETGPLSDMRVDTLVCIGRFEGSDDMVFAVEGWDAPYFVTHLSWAKPDARNWLVRWLRPWPDLAPVLVPVHTIGDLARYFE
;
A
#
# COMPACT_ATOMS: atom_id res chain seq x y z
N MET A 1 9.45 12.03 -9.11
CA MET A 1 8.03 12.04 -8.73
C MET A 1 7.23 11.92 -10.00
N THR A 2 6.88 10.68 -10.36
CA THR A 2 6.18 10.36 -11.60
C THR A 2 4.72 10.70 -11.40
N LEU A 3 4.23 11.75 -12.07
CA LEU A 3 2.82 12.09 -12.09
C LEU A 3 2.13 11.07 -12.99
N ILE A 4 1.40 10.13 -12.38
CA ILE A 4 0.49 9.24 -13.12
C ILE A 4 -0.72 10.10 -13.48
N ASP A 5 -1.09 10.14 -14.75
CA ASP A 5 -2.20 10.95 -15.21
C ASP A 5 -3.52 10.32 -14.71
N GLU A 6 -4.49 11.14 -14.27
CA GLU A 6 -5.77 10.63 -13.77
C GLU A 6 -6.51 9.77 -14.82
N SER A 7 -6.20 9.96 -16.12
CA SER A 7 -6.75 9.19 -17.24
C SER A 7 -6.24 7.75 -17.35
N GLU A 8 -5.21 7.36 -16.58
CA GLU A 8 -4.55 6.04 -16.69
C GLU A 8 -5.11 4.99 -15.73
N TRP A 9 -5.98 5.37 -14.80
CA TRP A 9 -6.50 4.45 -13.78
C TRP A 9 -7.62 3.55 -14.34
N PRO A 10 -7.56 2.23 -14.09
CA PRO A 10 -8.67 1.33 -14.39
C PRO A 10 -9.93 1.65 -13.56
N GLU A 11 -11.07 1.13 -13.99
CA GLU A 11 -12.35 1.32 -13.29
C GLU A 11 -12.25 0.90 -11.80
N GLY A 12 -12.79 1.74 -10.93
CA GLY A 12 -12.75 1.56 -9.47
C GLY A 12 -11.43 1.97 -8.82
N TRP A 13 -10.35 2.17 -9.58
CA TRP A 13 -9.10 2.72 -9.05
C TRP A 13 -9.06 4.24 -9.20
N GLY A 14 -8.41 4.89 -8.24
CA GLY A 14 -8.18 6.33 -8.29
C GLY A 14 -6.90 6.72 -7.60
N SER A 15 -6.39 7.91 -7.94
CA SER A 15 -5.21 8.48 -7.31
C SER A 15 -5.46 8.88 -5.85
N VAL A 16 -4.40 8.90 -5.06
CA VAL A 16 -4.39 9.56 -3.74
C VAL A 16 -3.41 10.72 -3.76
N ASP A 17 -3.72 11.78 -3.01
CA ASP A 17 -2.79 12.89 -2.83
C ASP A 17 -1.55 12.46 -2.02
N ALA A 18 -0.47 13.24 -2.12
CA ALA A 18 0.81 12.89 -1.51
C ALA A 18 0.76 12.84 0.03
N GLU A 19 -0.08 13.66 0.68
CA GLU A 19 -0.20 13.69 2.14
C GLU A 19 -0.90 12.41 2.63
N THR A 20 -2.04 12.10 2.04
CA THR A 20 -2.78 10.85 2.29
C THR A 20 -1.92 9.62 1.97
N GLY A 21 -1.20 9.65 0.85
CA GLY A 21 -0.34 8.56 0.43
C GLY A 21 0.82 8.30 1.40
N ALA A 22 1.41 9.35 1.98
CA ALA A 22 2.44 9.24 3.00
C ALA A 22 1.91 8.60 4.30
N LEU A 23 0.66 8.89 4.69
CA LEU A 23 0.01 8.26 5.86
C LEU A 23 -0.16 6.76 5.65
N PHE A 24 -0.61 6.33 4.46
CA PHE A 24 -0.74 4.90 4.15
C PHE A 24 0.60 4.17 4.08
N ALA A 25 1.64 4.81 3.52
CA ALA A 25 2.99 4.24 3.52
C ALA A 25 3.54 4.07 4.95
N ALA A 26 3.38 5.08 5.80
CA ALA A 26 3.77 4.99 7.20
C ALA A 26 3.02 3.87 7.94
N GLN A 27 1.72 3.71 7.68
CA GLN A 27 0.92 2.64 8.26
C GLN A 27 1.41 1.26 7.83
N LEU A 28 1.61 1.05 6.52
CA LEU A 28 2.11 -0.21 5.98
C LEU A 28 3.44 -0.62 6.63
N LEU A 29 4.40 0.31 6.72
CA LEU A 29 5.70 0.07 7.36
C LEU A 29 5.58 -0.22 8.86
N SER A 30 4.58 0.38 9.52
CA SER A 30 4.29 0.08 10.93
C SER A 30 3.78 -1.35 11.12
N GLU A 31 3.09 -1.92 10.12
CA GLU A 31 2.50 -3.25 10.11
C GLU A 31 3.44 -4.36 9.64
N THR A 32 4.22 -4.11 8.60
CA THR A 32 5.16 -5.09 8.05
C THR A 32 6.52 -5.05 8.72
N GLY A 33 6.81 -3.96 9.43
CA GLY A 33 8.19 -3.58 9.72
C GLY A 33 8.93 -3.19 8.43
N PRO A 34 10.27 -3.09 8.49
CA PRO A 34 11.07 -2.83 7.30
C PRO A 34 10.93 -3.99 6.32
N LEU A 35 10.44 -3.71 5.12
CA LEU A 35 10.40 -4.66 4.02
C LEU A 35 11.84 -4.89 3.54
N SER A 36 12.42 -6.04 3.93
CA SER A 36 13.84 -6.37 3.78
C SER A 36 14.40 -6.14 2.37
N ASP A 37 13.56 -6.33 1.36
CA ASP A 37 13.94 -6.34 -0.06
C ASP A 37 13.52 -5.06 -0.81
N MET A 38 12.98 -4.05 -0.10
CA MET A 38 12.47 -2.82 -0.71
C MET A 38 13.17 -1.57 -0.17
N ARG A 39 13.35 -0.57 -1.03
CA ARG A 39 13.79 0.76 -0.61
C ARG A 39 12.63 1.52 0.04
N VAL A 40 12.52 1.38 1.35
CA VAL A 40 11.47 1.99 2.19
C VAL A 40 11.37 3.50 2.01
N ASP A 41 12.48 4.19 1.74
CA ASP A 41 12.55 5.64 1.48
C ASP A 41 11.90 6.08 0.16
N THR A 42 11.63 5.13 -0.73
CA THR A 42 10.98 5.37 -2.04
C THR A 42 9.52 4.92 -2.09
N LEU A 43 9.00 4.37 -0.98
CA LEU A 43 7.66 3.82 -0.92
C LEU A 43 6.61 4.94 -0.89
N VAL A 44 5.75 4.98 -1.89
CA VAL A 44 4.69 5.98 -2.01
C VAL A 44 3.37 5.29 -2.35
N CYS A 45 2.32 5.50 -1.55
CA CYS A 45 0.97 5.12 -1.95
C CYS A 45 0.50 6.08 -3.03
N ILE A 46 0.14 5.55 -4.21
CA ILE A 46 -0.20 6.32 -5.40
C ILE A 46 -1.67 6.19 -5.79
N GLY A 47 -2.37 5.16 -5.29
CA GLY A 47 -3.78 4.97 -5.57
C GLY A 47 -4.48 4.06 -4.60
N ARG A 48 -5.80 4.03 -4.70
CA ARG A 48 -6.70 3.22 -3.88
C ARG A 48 -7.86 2.70 -4.72
N PHE A 49 -8.44 1.58 -4.31
CA PHE A 49 -9.68 1.09 -4.89
C PHE A 49 -10.89 1.70 -4.17
N GLU A 50 -11.94 2.04 -4.92
CA GLU A 50 -13.18 2.58 -4.38
C GLU A 50 -13.96 1.51 -3.61
N GLY A 51 -14.31 1.81 -2.36
CA GLY A 51 -15.10 0.90 -1.53
C GLY A 51 -14.33 -0.30 -0.96
N SER A 52 -13.01 -0.38 -1.17
CA SER A 52 -12.13 -1.35 -0.52
C SER A 52 -10.98 -0.66 0.21
N ASP A 53 -10.28 -1.41 1.06
CA ASP A 53 -9.04 -0.99 1.70
C ASP A 53 -7.79 -1.42 0.88
N ASP A 54 -7.97 -1.72 -0.41
CA ASP A 54 -6.87 -2.03 -1.32
C ASP A 54 -6.17 -0.75 -1.78
N MET A 55 -4.86 -0.73 -1.56
CA MET A 55 -3.98 0.41 -1.85
C MET A 55 -2.88 -0.02 -2.80
N VAL A 56 -2.53 0.87 -3.74
CA VAL A 56 -1.42 0.68 -4.68
C VAL A 56 -0.25 1.53 -4.24
N PHE A 57 0.91 0.88 -4.12
CA PHE A 57 2.16 1.52 -3.80
C PHE A 57 3.11 1.47 -4.98
N ALA A 58 3.81 2.57 -5.23
CA ALA A 58 5.00 2.62 -6.06
C ALA A 58 6.23 2.42 -5.17
N VAL A 59 7.19 1.63 -5.64
CA VAL A 59 8.42 1.33 -4.91
C VAL A 59 9.58 1.13 -5.88
N GLU A 60 10.77 1.61 -5.50
CA GLU A 60 11.99 1.34 -6.26
C GLU A 60 12.77 0.16 -5.67
N GLY A 61 13.48 -0.57 -6.55
CA GLY A 61 14.40 -1.61 -6.15
C GLY A 61 13.75 -2.95 -5.80
N TRP A 62 12.48 -3.17 -6.16
CA TRP A 62 11.81 -4.45 -6.06
C TRP A 62 11.58 -5.11 -7.44
N ASP A 63 11.07 -6.33 -7.46
CA ASP A 63 10.82 -7.13 -8.67
C ASP A 63 9.78 -6.48 -9.61
N ALA A 64 8.85 -5.73 -9.03
CA ALA A 64 7.86 -4.94 -9.76
C ALA A 64 7.86 -3.46 -9.29
N PRO A 65 7.57 -2.51 -10.20
CA PRO A 65 7.52 -1.08 -9.88
C PRO A 65 6.33 -0.70 -8.98
N TYR A 66 5.29 -1.54 -8.93
CA TYR A 66 4.10 -1.33 -8.12
C TYR A 66 3.70 -2.59 -7.36
N PHE A 67 2.89 -2.41 -6.33
CA PHE A 67 2.17 -3.51 -5.71
C PHE A 67 0.85 -3.07 -5.10
N VAL A 68 -0.07 -4.02 -4.97
CA VAL A 68 -1.31 -3.86 -4.23
C VAL A 68 -1.19 -4.56 -2.89
N THR A 69 -1.73 -3.93 -1.87
CA THR A 69 -1.97 -4.57 -0.59
C THR A 69 -3.27 -4.10 0.00
N HIS A 70 -3.97 -5.02 0.67
CA HIS A 70 -5.15 -4.71 1.45
C HIS A 70 -4.75 -4.21 2.84
N LEU A 71 -4.99 -2.94 3.13
CA LEU A 71 -4.75 -2.34 4.44
C LEU A 71 -5.99 -2.50 5.33
N SER A 72 -6.10 -3.64 6.00
CA SER A 72 -7.25 -4.02 6.84
C SER A 72 -7.67 -3.05 7.98
N TRP A 73 -7.02 -1.89 8.13
CA TRP A 73 -7.32 -0.90 9.17
C TRP A 73 -7.51 0.51 8.59
N ALA A 74 -8.76 0.87 8.28
CA ALA A 74 -9.17 2.23 7.91
C ALA A 74 -9.00 3.30 9.03
N LYS A 75 -8.40 2.95 10.18
CA LYS A 75 -8.06 3.91 11.25
C LYS A 75 -6.65 3.64 11.77
N PRO A 76 -5.81 4.68 11.94
CA PRO A 76 -4.51 4.53 12.60
C PRO A 76 -4.76 3.90 13.97
N ASP A 77 -4.08 2.78 14.26
CA ASP A 77 -4.27 2.05 15.52
C ASP A 77 -3.80 2.96 16.67
N ALA A 78 -4.76 3.56 17.37
CA ALA A 78 -4.53 4.49 18.49
C ALA A 78 -4.08 3.78 19.77
N ARG A 79 -3.76 2.48 19.71
CA ARG A 79 -3.38 1.68 20.88
C ARG A 79 -1.94 1.97 21.31
N ASN A 80 -1.76 2.13 22.62
CA ASN A 80 -0.47 2.36 23.26
C ASN A 80 0.56 1.26 22.90
N TRP A 81 1.81 1.68 22.73
CA TRP A 81 2.98 0.85 22.38
C TRP A 81 3.13 -0.44 23.22
N LEU A 82 2.74 -0.40 24.49
CA LEU A 82 2.74 -1.56 25.41
C LEU A 82 1.79 -2.68 24.98
N VAL A 83 0.67 -2.35 24.33
CA VAL A 83 -0.33 -3.33 23.86
C VAL A 83 0.15 -4.00 22.57
N ARG A 84 0.92 -3.28 21.73
CA ARG A 84 1.55 -3.82 20.51
C ARG A 84 2.62 -4.87 20.84
N TRP A 85 3.29 -4.75 21.99
CA TRP A 85 4.33 -5.68 22.41
C TRP A 85 3.79 -7.00 23.00
N LEU A 86 2.59 -6.99 23.56
CA LEU A 86 2.00 -8.14 24.29
C LEU A 86 1.12 -9.05 23.43
N ARG A 87 0.77 -8.66 22.21
CA ARG A 87 0.14 -9.55 21.24
C ARG A 87 1.06 -9.73 20.04
N PRO A 88 1.78 -10.87 19.92
CA PRO A 88 2.36 -11.22 18.64
C PRO A 88 1.20 -11.25 17.65
N TRP A 89 1.29 -10.45 16.58
CA TRP A 89 0.29 -10.48 15.54
C TRP A 89 0.10 -11.93 15.08
N PRO A 90 -1.15 -12.40 14.88
CA PRO A 90 -1.34 -13.55 14.02
C PRO A 90 -0.66 -13.22 12.69
N ASP A 91 0.02 -14.23 12.15
CA ASP A 91 0.91 -14.28 10.99
C ASP A 91 0.23 -13.88 9.65
N LEU A 92 -0.55 -12.80 9.67
CA LEU A 92 -1.23 -12.19 8.54
C LEU A 92 -0.39 -10.99 8.12
N ALA A 93 0.84 -11.26 7.68
CA ALA A 93 1.58 -10.27 6.93
C ALA A 93 0.68 -9.82 5.75
N PRO A 94 0.55 -8.52 5.50
CA PRO A 94 -0.22 -8.05 4.35
C PRO A 94 0.31 -8.71 3.08
N VAL A 95 -0.60 -9.27 2.29
CA VAL A 95 -0.25 -9.94 1.04
C VAL A 95 0.12 -8.85 0.04
N LEU A 96 1.40 -8.78 -0.31
CA LEU A 96 1.90 -7.85 -1.31
C LEU A 96 1.79 -8.51 -2.68
N VAL A 97 0.90 -8.00 -3.54
CA VAL A 97 0.70 -8.51 -4.89
C VAL A 97 1.47 -7.63 -5.87
N PRO A 98 2.52 -8.12 -6.54
CA PRO A 98 3.32 -7.33 -7.46
C PRO A 98 2.53 -6.95 -8.72
N VAL A 99 2.67 -5.71 -9.15
CA VAL A 99 1.98 -5.12 -10.31
C VAL A 99 2.99 -4.44 -11.22
N HIS A 100 3.02 -4.85 -12.48
CA HIS A 100 4.04 -4.40 -13.43
C HIS A 100 3.63 -3.10 -14.13
N THR A 101 2.33 -2.91 -14.35
CA THR A 101 1.76 -1.70 -14.93
C THR A 101 0.46 -1.32 -14.22
N ILE A 102 0.12 -0.03 -14.17
CA ILE A 102 -1.15 0.44 -13.59
C ILE A 102 -2.37 -0.21 -14.28
N GLY A 103 -2.26 -0.49 -15.59
CA GLY A 103 -3.30 -1.19 -16.34
C GLY A 103 -3.59 -2.62 -15.86
N ASP A 104 -2.64 -3.30 -15.21
CA ASP A 104 -2.85 -4.65 -14.69
C ASP A 104 -3.82 -4.68 -13.49
N LEU A 105 -4.04 -3.53 -12.84
CA LEU A 105 -5.00 -3.39 -11.73
C LEU A 105 -6.44 -3.67 -12.14
N ALA A 106 -6.76 -3.56 -13.44
CA ALA A 106 -8.08 -3.89 -13.99
C ALA A 106 -8.47 -5.35 -13.72
N ARG A 107 -7.47 -6.26 -13.66
CA ARG A 107 -7.68 -7.70 -13.49
C ARG A 107 -7.67 -8.15 -12.03
N TYR A 108 -7.43 -7.24 -11.09
CA TYR A 108 -7.22 -7.60 -9.68
C TYR A 108 -8.49 -8.13 -9.00
N PHE A 109 -9.67 -7.74 -9.48
CA PHE A 109 -10.97 -8.15 -8.93
C PHE A 109 -11.84 -8.97 -9.90
N GLU A 110 -11.30 -9.36 -11.06
CA GLU A 110 -11.97 -10.28 -12.02
C GLU A 110 -11.87 -11.74 -11.56
#